data_AF-A0A8T1SDG2-F1
#
_entry.id   AF-A0A8T1SDG2-F1
#
_cell.length_a   1.000
_cell.length_b   1.000
_cell.length_c   1.000
_cell.angle_alpha   90.00
_cell.angle_beta   90.00
_cell.angle_gamma   90.00
#
_symmetry.space_group_name_H-M   'P 1'
#
loop_
_entity.id
_entity.type
_entity.pdbx_description
1 polymer ?
#
loop_
_entity_poly.entity_id
_entity_poly.type
_entity_poly.pdbx_seq_one_letter_code
_entity_poly.pdbx_strand_id
1 'polypeptide(L)'
;GFLSSECKLAWKTMTCICHWTWGSTNNFVYKCRDVQSTSLTNEEFIYLIDAGIAINSAYPLVLRPERKVKLILSFDFSAGDPFETIKKTAKYCETNHIPFPKIDPEEIKDIDNPSDCYIFRGKDVPTVMHFPLFNTINCPDEIEKFRQTFPTFTTSYPEEDVKQLLQKAKMNVSHNKTKILKEIQQIVSCSTKEF
;
A
#
# COMPACT_ATOMS: atom_id res chain seq x y z
N GLY A 1 -21.34 -27.27 19.76
CA GLY A 1 -19.98 -27.23 20.35
C GLY A 1 -19.07 -26.50 19.40
N PHE A 2 -18.40 -25.46 19.88
CA PHE A 2 -17.54 -24.51 19.14
C PHE A 2 -16.61 -25.18 18.09
N LEU A 3 -16.06 -26.36 18.43
CA LEU A 3 -15.23 -27.21 17.55
C LEU A 3 -15.86 -27.61 16.21
N SER A 4 -17.18 -27.73 16.08
CA SER A 4 -17.81 -28.10 14.80
C SER A 4 -17.94 -26.94 13.82
N SER A 5 -17.84 -25.69 14.32
CA SER A 5 -17.94 -24.48 13.50
C SER A 5 -16.60 -24.10 12.86
N GLU A 6 -15.51 -24.21 13.62
CA GLU A 6 -14.15 -23.98 13.12
C GLU A 6 -13.73 -25.05 12.10
N CYS A 7 -14.02 -26.33 12.36
CA CYS A 7 -13.77 -27.40 11.38
C CYS A 7 -14.58 -27.20 10.08
N LYS A 8 -15.81 -26.70 10.16
CA LYS A 8 -16.61 -26.35 8.97
C LYS A 8 -16.03 -25.16 8.21
N LEU A 9 -15.54 -24.15 8.92
CA LEU A 9 -14.87 -22.99 8.31
C LEU A 9 -13.58 -23.43 7.60
N ALA A 10 -12.73 -24.22 8.27
CA ALA A 10 -11.49 -24.75 7.70
C ALA A 10 -11.76 -25.62 6.47
N TRP A 11 -12.76 -26.51 6.52
CA TRP A 11 -13.18 -27.32 5.37
C TRP A 11 -13.67 -26.47 4.20
N LYS A 12 -14.50 -25.46 4.47
CA LYS A 12 -14.98 -24.53 3.42
C LYS A 12 -13.83 -23.74 2.82
N THR A 13 -12.95 -23.19 3.65
CA THR A 13 -11.75 -22.47 3.22
C THR A 13 -10.87 -23.35 2.34
N MET A 14 -10.57 -24.59 2.77
CA MET A 14 -9.77 -25.53 1.99
C MET A 14 -10.45 -25.88 0.67
N THR A 15 -11.76 -26.15 0.69
CA THR A 15 -12.55 -26.43 -0.52
C THR A 15 -12.49 -25.24 -1.48
N CYS A 16 -12.63 -24.01 -0.97
CA CYS A 16 -12.58 -22.80 -1.78
C CYS A 16 -11.19 -22.53 -2.37
N ILE A 17 -10.11 -22.81 -1.63
CA ILE A 17 -8.73 -22.73 -2.11
C ILE A 17 -8.48 -23.77 -3.20
N CYS A 18 -8.82 -25.04 -2.95
CA CYS A 18 -8.60 -26.14 -3.90
C CYS A 18 -9.36 -25.96 -5.22
N HIS A 19 -10.55 -25.36 -5.18
CA HIS A 19 -11.38 -25.14 -6.38
C HIS A 19 -11.29 -23.70 -6.92
N TRP A 20 -10.43 -22.86 -6.32
CA TRP A 20 -10.29 -21.42 -6.61
C TRP A 20 -11.63 -20.71 -6.84
N THR A 21 -12.60 -20.96 -5.96
CA THR A 21 -13.92 -20.31 -6.04
C THR A 21 -13.91 -18.91 -5.42
N TRP A 22 -12.87 -18.58 -4.64
CA TRP A 22 -12.69 -17.25 -4.08
C TRP A 22 -12.23 -16.25 -5.14
N GLY A 23 -12.93 -15.12 -5.20
CA GLY A 23 -12.65 -14.06 -6.18
C GLY A 23 -13.11 -14.37 -7.60
N SER A 24 -13.69 -15.55 -7.87
CA SER A 24 -14.32 -15.86 -9.15
C SER A 24 -15.60 -15.04 -9.31
N THR A 25 -15.73 -14.33 -10.43
CA THR A 25 -16.92 -13.57 -10.78
C THR A 25 -17.12 -13.54 -12.29
N ASN A 26 -18.36 -13.24 -12.73
CA ASN A 26 -18.67 -13.11 -14.15
C ASN A 26 -17.81 -12.02 -14.78
N ASN A 27 -17.23 -12.33 -15.93
CA ASN A 27 -16.40 -11.41 -16.67
C ASN A 27 -17.27 -10.40 -17.43
N PHE A 28 -17.27 -9.15 -16.98
CA PHE A 28 -18.04 -8.07 -17.60
C PHE A 28 -17.54 -7.67 -19.00
N VAL A 29 -16.35 -8.11 -19.42
CA VAL A 29 -15.85 -7.95 -20.80
C VAL A 29 -15.99 -9.22 -21.65
N TYR A 30 -16.66 -10.26 -21.15
CA TYR A 30 -16.90 -11.48 -21.92
C TYR A 30 -17.65 -11.16 -23.23
N LYS A 31 -17.08 -11.59 -24.36
CA LYS A 31 -17.57 -11.31 -25.71
C LYS A 31 -17.77 -9.82 -26.04
N CYS A 32 -17.13 -8.92 -25.30
CA CYS A 32 -17.15 -7.49 -25.61
C CYS A 32 -16.27 -7.21 -26.83
N ARG A 33 -16.89 -6.73 -27.92
CA ARG A 33 -16.19 -6.47 -29.20
C ARG A 33 -15.28 -5.24 -29.15
N ASP A 34 -15.52 -4.33 -28.19
CA ASP A 34 -14.79 -3.08 -28.06
C ASP A 34 -13.46 -3.24 -27.29
N VAL A 35 -13.21 -4.41 -26.69
CA VAL A 35 -12.00 -4.71 -25.93
C VAL A 35 -11.03 -5.53 -26.79
N GLN A 36 -9.82 -5.01 -27.03
CA GLN A 36 -8.84 -5.63 -27.93
C GLN A 36 -8.00 -6.76 -27.32
N SER A 37 -8.44 -7.36 -26.20
CA SER A 37 -7.69 -8.41 -25.50
C SER A 37 -8.37 -9.76 -25.63
N THR A 38 -7.96 -10.56 -26.62
CA THR A 38 -8.54 -11.89 -26.89
C THR A 38 -8.45 -12.84 -25.69
N SER A 39 -7.39 -12.72 -24.88
CA SER A 39 -7.20 -13.48 -23.64
C SER A 39 -8.18 -13.13 -22.52
N LEU A 40 -8.79 -11.94 -22.57
CA LEU A 40 -9.77 -11.49 -21.57
C LEU A 40 -11.20 -11.63 -22.10
N THR A 41 -11.45 -11.43 -23.39
CA THR A 41 -12.82 -11.45 -23.94
C THR A 41 -13.39 -12.84 -24.16
N ASN A 42 -12.54 -13.88 -24.16
CA ASN A 42 -12.96 -15.27 -24.39
C ASN A 42 -13.29 -16.04 -23.10
N GLU A 43 -12.92 -15.52 -21.95
CA GLU A 43 -13.15 -16.16 -20.65
C GLU A 43 -14.47 -15.69 -20.04
N GLU A 44 -15.34 -16.63 -19.63
CA GLU A 44 -16.64 -16.31 -19.02
C GLU A 44 -16.49 -15.77 -17.59
N PHE A 45 -15.42 -16.16 -16.90
CA PHE A 45 -15.13 -15.78 -15.53
C PHE A 45 -13.78 -15.08 -15.43
N ILE A 46 -13.66 -14.17 -14.45
CA ILE A 46 -12.39 -13.58 -14.03
C ILE A 46 -12.14 -13.89 -12.56
N TYR A 47 -10.87 -13.88 -12.17
CA TYR A 47 -10.42 -14.20 -10.82
C TYR A 47 -9.77 -12.97 -10.19
N LEU A 48 -10.39 -12.46 -9.15
CA LEU A 48 -9.88 -11.35 -8.36
C LEU A 48 -9.06 -11.89 -7.19
N ILE A 49 -7.89 -11.33 -6.99
CA ILE A 49 -6.98 -11.69 -5.90
C ILE A 49 -6.66 -10.46 -5.05
N ASP A 50 -6.23 -10.69 -3.82
CA ASP A 50 -5.74 -9.62 -2.97
C ASP A 50 -4.52 -8.93 -3.62
N ALA A 51 -4.58 -7.60 -3.74
CA ALA A 51 -3.51 -6.79 -4.32
C ALA A 51 -2.23 -6.85 -3.48
N GLY A 52 -2.32 -7.19 -2.19
CA GLY A 52 -1.20 -7.43 -1.28
C GLY A 52 -0.20 -8.48 -1.78
N ILE A 53 -0.65 -9.39 -2.66
CA ILE A 53 0.21 -10.41 -3.31
C ILE A 53 1.16 -9.76 -4.34
N ALA A 54 0.76 -8.64 -4.95
CA ALA A 54 1.56 -7.91 -5.93
C ALA A 54 2.20 -6.67 -5.30
N ILE A 55 1.42 -5.60 -5.16
CA ILE A 55 1.83 -4.33 -4.55
C ILE A 55 0.90 -4.10 -3.37
N ASN A 56 1.43 -4.24 -2.14
CA ASN A 56 0.69 -4.07 -0.90
C ASN A 56 0.40 -2.59 -0.57
N SER A 57 0.04 -1.82 -1.59
CA SER A 57 -0.33 -0.41 -1.48
C SER A 57 -1.20 0.00 -2.67
N ALA A 58 -2.12 0.92 -2.42
CA ALA A 58 -3.11 1.38 -3.39
C ALA A 58 -2.54 2.36 -4.45
N TYR A 59 -1.23 2.42 -4.66
CA TYR A 59 -0.60 3.30 -5.65
C TYR A 59 -1.24 3.24 -7.05
N PRO A 60 -1.51 2.05 -7.65
CA PRO A 60 -2.16 2.00 -8.96
C PRO A 60 -3.52 2.71 -9.02
N LEU A 61 -4.21 2.83 -7.88
CA LEU A 61 -5.48 3.53 -7.77
C LEU A 61 -5.33 5.05 -7.70
N VAL A 62 -4.15 5.61 -7.49
CA VAL A 62 -3.97 7.08 -7.47
C VAL A 62 -3.13 7.60 -8.63
N LEU A 63 -2.36 6.72 -9.28
CA LEU A 63 -1.42 7.07 -10.35
C LEU A 63 -2.06 7.15 -11.75
N ARG A 64 -3.37 6.98 -11.87
CA ARG A 64 -4.05 7.20 -13.16
C ARG A 64 -3.93 8.67 -13.58
N PRO A 65 -3.50 8.97 -14.82
CA PRO A 65 -3.28 10.34 -15.29
C PRO A 65 -4.48 11.28 -15.11
N GLU A 66 -5.70 10.76 -15.29
CA GLU A 66 -6.95 11.52 -15.20
C GLU A 66 -7.21 12.08 -13.80
N ARG A 67 -6.63 11.44 -12.75
CA ARG A 67 -6.76 11.91 -11.38
C ARG A 67 -5.91 13.14 -11.08
N LYS A 68 -4.90 13.44 -11.93
CA LYS A 68 -4.00 14.61 -11.80
C LYS A 68 -3.41 14.77 -10.40
N VAL A 69 -3.10 13.65 -9.72
CA VAL A 69 -2.59 13.66 -8.35
C VAL A 69 -1.23 14.35 -8.31
N LYS A 70 -1.07 15.28 -7.36
CA LYS A 70 0.18 16.05 -7.17
C LYS A 70 0.93 15.68 -5.90
N LEU A 71 0.22 15.23 -4.86
CA LEU A 71 0.78 14.79 -3.58
C LEU A 71 0.20 13.42 -3.22
N ILE A 72 1.06 12.48 -2.83
CA ILE A 72 0.66 11.19 -2.27
C ILE A 72 1.23 11.10 -0.85
N LEU A 73 0.34 10.91 0.13
CA LEU A 73 0.72 10.54 1.50
C LEU A 73 0.63 9.02 1.62
N SER A 74 1.77 8.34 1.53
CA SER A 74 1.91 6.89 1.56
C SER A 74 2.22 6.41 2.97
N PHE A 75 1.21 5.95 3.69
CA PHE A 75 1.40 5.24 4.95
C PHE A 75 1.67 3.76 4.66
N ASP A 76 2.83 3.27 5.08
CA ASP A 76 3.25 1.88 4.85
C ASP A 76 3.08 1.04 6.11
N PHE A 77 2.45 -0.13 5.95
CA PHE A 77 2.17 -1.09 7.02
C PHE A 77 2.77 -2.47 6.71
N SER A 78 3.83 -2.51 5.90
CA SER A 78 4.50 -3.75 5.53
C SER A 78 5.13 -4.41 6.77
N ALA A 79 4.97 -5.72 6.90
CA ALA A 79 5.50 -6.47 8.04
C ALA A 79 7.04 -6.61 8.00
N GLY A 80 7.64 -6.52 6.81
CA GLY A 80 9.08 -6.67 6.59
C GLY A 80 9.75 -5.33 6.24
N ASP A 81 10.24 -5.23 5.01
CA ASP A 81 10.90 -4.03 4.50
C ASP A 81 9.89 -2.87 4.40
N PRO A 82 10.05 -1.78 5.19
CA PRO A 82 9.12 -0.65 5.18
C PRO A 82 9.09 0.09 3.83
N PHE A 83 10.08 -0.17 2.96
CA PHE A 83 10.17 0.43 1.63
C PHE A 83 9.75 -0.54 0.51
N GLU A 84 9.28 -1.75 0.83
CA GLU A 84 8.91 -2.75 -0.17
C GLU A 84 7.85 -2.22 -1.15
N THR A 85 6.79 -1.59 -0.62
CA THR A 85 5.68 -1.11 -1.45
C THR A 85 6.11 -0.01 -2.40
N ILE A 86 6.96 0.93 -1.95
CA ILE A 86 7.41 2.04 -2.77
C ILE A 86 8.45 1.59 -3.81
N LYS A 87 9.34 0.64 -3.47
CA LYS A 87 10.26 0.00 -4.43
C LYS A 87 9.49 -0.75 -5.52
N LYS A 88 8.51 -1.58 -5.13
CA LYS A 88 7.66 -2.32 -6.07
C LYS A 88 6.83 -1.38 -6.96
N THR A 89 6.30 -0.30 -6.38
CA THR A 89 5.56 0.73 -7.13
C THR A 89 6.45 1.42 -8.14
N ALA A 90 7.66 1.84 -7.76
CA ALA A 90 8.61 2.49 -8.68
C ALA A 90 8.91 1.58 -9.88
N LYS A 91 9.19 0.29 -9.64
CA LYS A 91 9.41 -0.71 -10.71
C LYS A 91 8.18 -0.92 -11.59
N TYR A 92 6.99 -1.00 -10.99
CA TYR A 92 5.72 -1.09 -11.71
C TYR A 92 5.52 0.13 -12.62
N CYS A 93 5.78 1.33 -12.10
CA CYS A 93 5.62 2.56 -12.85
C CYS A 93 6.62 2.66 -14.00
N GLU A 94 7.88 2.31 -13.77
CA GLU A 94 8.91 2.23 -14.80
C GLU A 94 8.50 1.26 -15.93
N THR A 95 8.06 0.05 -15.57
CA THR A 95 7.64 -0.98 -16.53
C THR A 95 6.44 -0.53 -17.39
N ASN A 96 5.52 0.24 -16.81
CA ASN A 96 4.28 0.66 -17.46
C ASN A 96 4.35 2.10 -17.99
N HIS A 97 5.52 2.75 -17.99
CA HIS A 97 5.71 4.14 -18.41
C HIS A 97 4.78 5.13 -17.67
N ILE A 98 4.51 4.87 -16.39
CA ILE A 98 3.71 5.73 -15.52
C ILE A 98 4.66 6.73 -14.82
N PRO A 99 4.39 8.05 -14.88
CA PRO A 99 5.22 9.05 -14.20
C PRO A 99 5.23 8.83 -12.68
N PHE A 100 6.41 8.61 -12.09
CA PHE A 100 6.61 8.41 -10.65
C PHE A 100 7.99 8.96 -10.23
N PRO A 101 8.15 9.50 -9.01
CA PRO A 101 9.45 10.02 -8.57
C PRO A 101 10.49 8.91 -8.46
N LYS A 102 11.75 9.26 -8.74
CA LYS A 102 12.88 8.35 -8.54
C LYS A 102 13.06 8.08 -7.06
N ILE A 103 13.24 6.82 -6.71
CA ILE A 103 13.53 6.39 -5.35
C ILE A 103 15.04 6.13 -5.27
N ASP A 104 15.75 6.94 -4.49
CA ASP A 104 17.19 6.76 -4.28
C ASP A 104 17.44 5.61 -3.29
N PRO A 105 18.09 4.51 -3.69
CA PRO A 105 18.41 3.40 -2.79
C PRO A 105 19.23 3.82 -1.57
N GLU A 106 20.06 4.85 -1.67
CA GLU A 106 20.88 5.33 -0.56
C GLU A 106 20.05 6.04 0.52
N GLU A 107 18.94 6.69 0.14
CA GLU A 107 18.01 7.32 1.08
C GLU A 107 17.21 6.29 1.88
N ILE A 108 16.99 5.09 1.34
CA ILE A 108 16.12 4.04 1.92
C ILE A 108 16.86 2.76 2.30
N LYS A 109 18.17 2.84 2.53
CA LYS A 109 19.01 1.69 2.87
C LYS A 109 18.85 1.19 4.31
N ASP A 110 18.49 2.08 5.24
CA ASP A 110 18.32 1.73 6.66
C ASP A 110 16.92 1.20 6.93
N ILE A 111 16.76 -0.11 6.76
CA ILE A 111 15.50 -0.85 6.95
C ILE A 111 15.18 -1.05 8.44
N ASP A 112 16.21 -1.13 9.28
CA ASP A 112 16.05 -1.44 10.70
C ASP A 112 15.73 -0.19 11.52
N ASN A 113 16.25 0.97 11.10
CA ASN A 113 16.05 2.26 11.76
C ASN A 113 15.52 3.33 10.79
N PRO A 114 14.36 3.10 10.13
CA PRO A 114 13.81 4.09 9.22
C PRO A 114 13.43 5.38 9.95
N SER A 115 13.57 6.50 9.24
CA SER A 115 13.02 7.79 9.65
C SER A 115 11.50 7.79 9.56
N ASP A 116 10.87 8.77 10.20
CA ASP A 116 9.41 8.89 10.27
C ASP A 116 8.75 9.35 8.96
N CYS A 117 9.51 9.97 8.06
CA CYS A 117 9.01 10.47 6.79
C CYS A 117 10.13 10.65 5.75
N TYR A 118 9.87 10.17 4.55
CA TYR A 118 10.71 10.32 3.35
C TYR A 118 9.93 11.10 2.29
N ILE A 119 10.57 12.05 1.59
CA ILE A 119 9.89 12.91 0.62
C ILE A 119 10.60 12.80 -0.73
N PHE A 120 9.98 12.07 -1.66
CA PHE A 120 10.47 11.89 -3.01
C PHE A 120 9.82 12.91 -3.95
N ARG A 121 10.66 13.71 -4.62
CA ARG A 121 10.24 14.73 -5.57
C ARG A 121 10.81 14.44 -6.96
N GLY A 122 10.17 14.98 -7.98
CA GLY A 122 10.66 14.94 -9.34
C GLY A 122 9.92 15.95 -10.22
N LYS A 123 10.39 16.10 -11.46
CA LYS A 123 9.72 16.93 -12.46
C LYS A 123 8.56 16.16 -13.08
N ASP A 124 7.40 16.81 -13.24
CA ASP A 124 6.20 16.26 -13.90
C ASP A 124 5.67 14.93 -13.32
N VAL A 125 5.97 14.65 -12.04
CA VAL A 125 5.54 13.46 -11.28
C VAL A 125 4.88 13.90 -9.97
N PRO A 126 4.03 13.08 -9.33
CA PRO A 126 3.55 13.37 -7.99
C PRO A 126 4.70 13.43 -6.99
N THR A 127 4.62 14.33 -6.02
CA THR A 127 5.46 14.26 -4.82
C THR A 127 4.92 13.15 -3.93
N VAL A 128 5.80 12.27 -3.44
CA VAL A 128 5.43 11.16 -2.56
C VAL A 128 6.05 11.39 -1.19
N MET A 129 5.21 11.54 -0.18
CA MET A 129 5.62 11.47 1.22
C MET A 129 5.35 10.06 1.74
N HIS A 130 6.39 9.33 2.09
CA HIS A 130 6.31 7.94 2.55
C HIS A 130 6.58 7.86 4.05
N PHE A 131 5.69 7.16 4.77
CA PHE A 131 5.67 7.07 6.24
C PHE A 131 5.68 5.60 6.67
N PRO A 132 6.85 5.06 7.04
CA PRO A 132 6.95 3.75 7.68
C PRO A 132 6.16 3.71 8.99
N LEU A 133 5.34 2.66 9.20
CA LEU A 133 4.53 2.51 10.41
C LEU A 133 5.37 2.62 11.69
N PHE A 134 6.42 1.81 11.80
CA PHE A 134 7.37 1.84 12.90
C PHE A 134 8.66 2.49 12.44
N ASN A 135 9.11 3.49 13.19
CA ASN A 135 10.28 4.31 12.87
C ASN A 135 10.96 4.80 14.14
N THR A 136 12.13 5.42 13.98
CA THR A 136 12.98 5.88 15.09
C THR A 136 12.32 6.94 15.98
N ILE A 137 11.30 7.64 15.50
CA ILE A 137 10.60 8.67 16.27
C ILE A 137 9.48 8.09 17.11
N ASN A 138 8.65 7.21 16.55
CA ASN A 138 7.52 6.66 17.28
C ASN A 138 7.86 5.40 18.08
N CYS A 139 8.92 4.68 17.73
CA CYS A 139 9.40 3.46 18.40
C CYS A 139 10.92 3.53 18.64
N PRO A 140 11.44 4.51 19.40
CA PRO A 140 12.87 4.65 19.64
C PRO A 140 13.43 3.36 20.27
N ASP A 141 14.44 2.77 19.62
CA ASP A 141 15.10 1.52 20.03
C ASP A 141 14.18 0.28 20.20
N GLU A 142 12.92 0.36 19.78
CA GLU A 142 11.91 -0.69 19.96
C GLU A 142 11.26 -1.15 18.64
N ILE A 143 11.76 -0.70 17.49
CA ILE A 143 11.15 -0.98 16.16
C ILE A 143 10.93 -2.47 15.95
N GLU A 144 11.96 -3.29 16.18
CA GLU A 144 11.89 -4.75 15.98
C GLU A 144 10.89 -5.40 16.94
N LYS A 145 10.85 -4.96 18.20
CA LYS A 145 9.85 -5.42 19.18
C LYS A 145 8.43 -5.12 18.71
N PHE A 146 8.19 -3.92 18.18
CA PHE A 146 6.88 -3.54 17.64
C PHE A 146 6.52 -4.38 16.39
N ARG A 147 7.45 -4.62 15.47
CA ARG A 147 7.22 -5.51 14.31
C ARG A 147 6.83 -6.93 14.73
N GLN A 148 7.49 -7.48 15.74
CA GLN A 148 7.19 -8.81 16.28
C GLN A 148 5.87 -8.85 17.05
N THR A 149 5.50 -7.75 17.71
CA THR A 149 4.23 -7.63 18.45
C THR A 149 3.04 -7.53 17.51
N PHE A 150 3.22 -6.91 16.34
CA PHE A 150 2.14 -6.63 15.38
C PHE A 150 2.31 -7.35 14.03
N PRO A 151 2.37 -8.70 13.98
CA PRO A 151 2.53 -9.41 12.72
C PRO A 151 1.20 -9.47 11.92
N THR A 152 1.31 -9.72 10.61
CA THR A 152 0.16 -9.82 9.70
C THR A 152 -0.84 -10.89 10.11
N PHE A 153 -0.35 -12.05 10.57
CA PHE A 153 -1.18 -13.18 10.96
C PHE A 153 -1.40 -13.17 12.47
N THR A 154 -2.43 -12.45 12.91
CA THR A 154 -2.91 -12.46 14.30
C THR A 154 -4.42 -12.45 14.33
N THR A 155 -5.02 -13.28 15.18
CA THR A 155 -6.48 -13.46 15.24
C THR A 155 -7.18 -12.32 15.97
N SER A 156 -6.57 -11.79 17.02
CA SER A 156 -7.12 -10.67 17.80
C SER A 156 -6.02 -9.96 18.59
N TYR A 157 -6.26 -8.68 18.88
CA TYR A 157 -5.41 -7.87 19.76
C TYR A 157 -6.20 -7.44 21.00
N PRO A 158 -5.60 -7.45 22.19
CA PRO A 158 -6.12 -6.75 23.36
C PRO A 158 -6.36 -5.26 23.06
N GLU A 159 -7.31 -4.64 23.77
CA GLU A 159 -7.63 -3.21 23.60
C GLU A 159 -6.40 -2.31 23.79
N GLU A 160 -5.52 -2.66 24.73
CA GLU A 160 -4.29 -1.91 25.00
C GLU A 160 -3.32 -1.94 23.81
N ASP A 161 -3.18 -3.09 23.15
CA ASP A 161 -2.31 -3.23 21.97
C ASP A 161 -2.87 -2.44 20.78
N VAL A 162 -4.20 -2.44 20.62
CA VAL A 162 -4.88 -1.61 19.61
C VAL A 162 -4.63 -0.12 19.89
N LYS A 163 -4.74 0.32 21.15
CA LYS A 163 -4.46 1.71 21.56
C LYS A 163 -3.01 2.09 21.31
N GLN A 164 -2.08 1.20 21.62
CA GLN A 164 -0.66 1.41 21.37
C GLN A 164 -0.39 1.57 19.87
N LEU A 165 -0.87 0.65 19.02
CA LEU A 165 -0.68 0.72 17.57
C LEU A 165 -1.29 1.99 16.98
N LEU A 166 -2.51 2.34 17.41
CA LEU A 166 -3.18 3.57 17.00
C LEU A 166 -2.37 4.81 17.38
N GLN A 167 -1.76 4.83 18.57
CA GLN A 167 -0.91 5.93 19.01
C GLN A 167 0.35 6.03 18.14
N LYS A 168 0.99 4.92 17.75
CA LYS A 168 2.15 4.93 16.84
C LYS A 168 1.78 5.49 15.46
N ALA A 169 0.65 5.03 14.89
CA ALA A 169 0.15 5.53 13.60
C ALA A 169 -0.22 7.02 13.67
N LYS A 170 -0.84 7.47 14.76
CA LYS A 170 -1.18 8.88 14.99
C LYS A 170 0.08 9.76 15.02
N MET A 171 1.16 9.28 15.65
CA MET A 171 2.42 10.01 15.71
C MET A 171 3.03 10.25 14.33
N ASN A 172 2.91 9.31 13.38
CA ASN A 172 3.40 9.48 12.01
C ASN A 172 2.77 10.71 11.33
N VAL A 173 1.50 11.00 11.62
CA VAL A 173 0.82 12.19 11.09
C VAL A 173 1.12 13.43 11.93
N SER A 174 0.97 13.35 13.25
CA SER A 174 1.07 14.53 14.12
C SER A 174 2.48 15.12 14.14
N HIS A 175 3.51 14.27 14.15
CA HIS A 175 4.91 14.70 14.15
C HIS A 175 5.31 15.33 12.80
N ASN A 176 4.78 14.79 11.69
CA ASN A 176 5.07 15.28 10.35
C ASN A 176 4.10 16.35 9.83
N LYS A 177 3.17 16.84 10.65
CA LYS A 177 2.16 17.85 10.27
C LYS A 177 2.79 19.04 9.54
N THR A 178 3.90 19.58 10.06
CA THR A 178 4.58 20.73 9.45
C THR A 178 5.18 20.38 8.08
N LYS A 179 5.76 19.19 7.92
CA LYS A 179 6.28 18.73 6.62
C LYS A 179 5.14 18.57 5.61
N ILE A 180 4.02 17.95 6.02
CA ILE A 180 2.83 17.77 5.18
C ILE A 180 2.28 19.13 4.71
N LEU A 181 2.11 20.08 5.63
CA LEU A 181 1.65 21.43 5.31
C LEU A 181 2.59 22.14 4.33
N LYS A 182 3.90 21.98 4.52
CA LYS A 182 4.91 22.56 3.63
C LYS A 182 4.82 21.99 2.22
N GLU A 183 4.67 20.67 2.04
CA GLU A 183 4.50 20.07 0.70
C GLU A 183 3.20 20.53 0.03
N ILE A 184 2.10 20.63 0.80
CA ILE A 184 0.83 21.17 0.29
C ILE A 184 1.03 22.62 -0.20
N GLN A 185 1.66 23.47 0.61
CA GLN A 185 1.93 24.87 0.26
C GLN A 185 2.81 24.99 -0.99
N GLN A 186 3.86 24.17 -1.10
CA GLN A 186 4.73 24.15 -2.27
C GLN A 186 3.96 23.76 -3.54
N ILE A 187 3.14 22.72 -3.47
CA ILE A 187 2.34 22.25 -4.62
C ILE A 187 1.33 23.30 -5.07
N VAL A 188 0.61 23.92 -4.13
CA VAL A 188 -0.36 24.99 -4.44
C VAL A 188 0.34 26.19 -5.06
N SER A 189 1.51 26.58 -4.53
CA SER A 189 2.29 27.73 -5.04
C SER A 189 2.91 27.47 -6.41
N CYS A 190 3.21 26.22 -6.75
CA CYS A 190 3.68 25.83 -8.08
C CYS A 190 2.51 25.74 -9.08
N SER A 191 1.30 25.39 -8.62
CA SER A 191 0.12 25.22 -9.46
C SER A 191 -0.55 26.54 -9.88
N THR A 192 -0.20 27.67 -9.28
CA THR A 192 -0.68 29.01 -9.69
C THR A 192 0.06 29.58 -10.90
N LYS A 193 0.99 28.83 -11.49
CA LYS A 193 1.56 29.12 -12.81
C LYS A 193 0.74 28.38 -13.88
N GLU A 194 -0.13 29.13 -14.54
CA GLU A 194 -0.94 28.81 -15.73
C GLU A 194 -2.27 28.06 -15.51
N PHE A 195 -3.36 28.82 -15.68
CA PHE A 195 -4.57 28.41 -16.41
C PHE A 195 -4.63 29.24 -17.70
#